data_AF-A0A958QGH5-F1
#
_entry.id   AF-A0A958QGH5-F1
#
_cell.length_a   1.000
_cell.length_b   1.000
_cell.length_c   1.000
_cell.angle_alpha   90.00
_cell.angle_beta   90.00
_cell.angle_gamma   90.00
#
_symmetry.space_group_name_H-M   'P 1'
#
loop_
_entity.id
_entity.type
_entity.pdbx_description
1 polymer ?
#
loop_
_entity_poly.entity_id
_entity_poly.type
_entity_poly.pdbx_seq_one_letter_code
_entity_poly.pdbx_strand_id
1 'polypeptide(L)'
;MSVTGGAQARKTEVRPTVMNEDGARDEGFTFAERHVGPSASEVQEMLKLLGLSTLEELVSKTVPAAIRTKRPLAVGEAMSEGQALDHLRAVASKNQIFRSLIGMGYYGTFTP
;
A
#
# COMPACT_ATOMS: atom_id res chain seq x y z
N MET A 1 19.39 28.85 34.78
CA MET A 1 18.41 29.60 33.97
C MET A 1 19.06 29.75 32.60
N SER A 2 18.56 29.27 31.46
CA SER A 2 17.21 28.95 31.04
C SER A 2 17.25 27.72 30.12
N VAL A 3 16.21 26.91 30.22
CA VAL A 3 16.01 25.64 29.52
C VAL A 3 15.17 25.92 28.27
N THR A 4 15.53 25.30 27.14
CA THR A 4 14.70 25.21 25.92
C THR A 4 15.21 23.93 25.23
N GLY A 5 14.59 22.75 25.26
CA GLY A 5 13.17 22.42 25.11
C GLY A 5 12.73 22.82 23.70
N GLY A 6 12.44 21.97 22.72
CA GLY A 6 12.39 20.53 22.54
C GLY A 6 11.86 20.30 21.12
N ALA A 7 12.18 19.17 20.47
CA ALA A 7 11.45 18.71 19.28
C ALA A 7 11.62 17.20 19.14
N GLN A 8 10.79 16.46 19.89
CA GLN A 8 10.55 15.05 19.67
C GLN A 8 9.78 14.88 18.36
N ALA A 9 10.39 14.26 17.35
CA ALA A 9 9.67 13.68 16.23
C ALA A 9 9.53 12.16 16.46
N ARG A 10 8.62 11.79 17.37
CA ARG A 10 8.02 10.45 17.42
C ARG A 10 6.52 10.63 17.48
N LYS A 11 5.86 10.53 16.33
CA LYS A 11 4.45 10.16 16.23
C LYS A 11 4.25 9.26 15.03
N THR A 12 4.52 7.98 15.26
CA THR A 12 3.75 6.92 14.62
C THR A 12 2.38 6.97 15.28
N GLU A 13 1.47 7.81 14.79
CA GLU A 13 0.07 7.78 15.23
C GLU A 13 -0.64 6.65 14.50
N VAL A 14 -0.63 5.48 15.12
CA VAL A 14 -1.54 4.39 14.79
C VAL A 14 -2.88 4.68 15.50
N ARG A 15 -3.82 5.19 14.68
CA ARG A 15 -5.26 4.94 14.62
C ARG A 15 -6.19 5.45 15.75
N PRO A 16 -7.23 6.28 15.43
CA PRO A 16 -8.44 6.28 16.23
C PRO A 16 -9.28 5.04 15.86
N THR A 17 -9.61 4.22 16.86
CA THR A 17 -10.61 3.16 16.75
C THR A 17 -11.98 3.80 16.54
N VAL A 18 -12.57 3.63 15.36
CA VAL A 18 -14.01 3.81 15.15
C VAL A 18 -14.67 2.46 15.35
N MET A 19 -15.37 2.28 16.47
CA MET A 19 -16.24 1.12 16.66
C MET A 19 -17.37 1.20 15.65
N ASN A 20 -17.57 0.14 14.86
CA ASN A 20 -18.80 -0.09 14.11
C ASN A 20 -19.40 -1.43 14.54
N GLU A 21 -20.72 -1.45 14.72
CA GLU A 21 -21.48 -2.51 15.39
C GLU A 21 -21.67 -3.78 14.53
N ASP A 22 -21.01 -3.88 13.37
CA ASP A 22 -21.28 -4.88 12.34
C ASP A 22 -20.02 -5.69 11.93
N GLY A 23 -19.72 -6.76 12.67
CA GLY A 23 -19.05 -7.97 12.15
C GLY A 23 -17.85 -7.81 11.19
N ALA A 24 -16.75 -7.25 11.70
CA ALA A 24 -15.34 -7.45 11.32
C ALA A 24 -14.96 -7.56 9.83
N ARG A 25 -14.34 -6.51 9.26
CA ARG A 25 -13.42 -6.63 8.09
C ARG A 25 -12.30 -5.58 8.14
N ASP A 26 -11.11 -6.05 8.52
CA ASP A 26 -9.77 -5.40 8.41
C ASP A 26 -9.39 -4.32 9.44
N GLU A 27 -9.09 -4.75 10.68
CA GLU A 27 -8.70 -3.91 11.82
C GLU A 27 -7.29 -4.27 12.36
N GLY A 28 -6.33 -4.67 11.50
CA GLY A 28 -5.03 -5.15 12.01
C GLY A 28 -3.79 -4.87 11.16
N PHE A 29 -3.88 -4.96 9.82
CA PHE A 29 -2.71 -4.86 8.94
C PHE A 29 -3.02 -4.05 7.69
N THR A 30 -2.04 -3.31 7.18
CA THR A 30 -2.11 -2.68 5.87
C THR A 30 -1.85 -3.70 4.75
N PHE A 31 -2.34 -3.42 3.54
CA PHE A 31 -2.01 -4.24 2.37
C PHE A 31 -0.50 -4.38 2.16
N ALA A 32 0.26 -3.30 2.39
CA ALA A 32 1.71 -3.30 2.23
C ALA A 32 2.40 -4.31 3.16
N GLU A 33 1.93 -4.46 4.40
CA GLU A 33 2.47 -5.43 5.37
C GLU A 33 2.14 -6.89 5.00
N ARG A 34 1.02 -7.12 4.31
CA ARG A 34 0.67 -8.46 3.79
C ARG A 34 1.38 -8.78 2.47
N HIS A 35 1.71 -7.76 1.69
CA HIS A 35 2.32 -7.90 0.38
C HIS A 35 3.86 -7.95 0.44
N VAL A 36 4.47 -7.18 1.34
CA VAL A 36 5.92 -7.13 1.55
C VAL A 36 6.30 -8.14 2.63
N GLY A 37 6.95 -9.23 2.21
CA GLY A 37 7.27 -10.36 3.12
C GLY A 37 8.18 -10.02 4.29
N PRO A 38 9.33 -9.33 4.08
CA PRO A 38 10.26 -9.05 5.17
C PRO A 38 9.71 -8.07 6.21
N SER A 39 9.71 -8.49 7.46
CA SER A 39 9.46 -7.64 8.61
C SER A 39 10.57 -6.60 8.81
N ALA A 40 10.29 -5.57 9.61
CA ALA A 40 11.28 -4.54 9.92
C ALA A 40 12.58 -5.12 10.53
N SER A 41 12.48 -6.17 11.36
CA SER A 41 13.66 -6.85 11.93
C SER A 41 14.48 -7.58 10.87
N GLU A 42 13.82 -8.31 9.97
CA GLU A 42 14.49 -9.05 8.89
C GLU A 42 15.18 -8.09 7.91
N VAL A 43 14.52 -6.97 7.57
CA VAL A 43 15.13 -5.90 6.76
C VAL A 43 16.41 -5.38 7.41
N GLN A 44 16.42 -5.17 8.73
CA GLN A 44 17.61 -4.72 9.45
C GLN A 44 18.72 -5.78 9.47
N GLU A 45 18.39 -7.06 9.60
CA GLU A 45 19.37 -8.16 9.51
C GLU A 45 20.01 -8.24 8.12
N MET A 46 19.19 -8.13 7.06
CA MET A 46 19.64 -8.10 5.68
C MET A 46 20.55 -6.89 5.39
N LEU A 47 20.17 -5.70 5.88
CA LEU A 47 20.99 -4.49 5.71
C LEU A 47 22.35 -4.62 6.40
N LYS A 48 22.39 -5.20 7.60
CA LYS A 48 23.64 -5.47 8.33
C LYS A 48 24.56 -6.40 7.56
N LEU A 49 24.02 -7.46 6.94
CA LEU A 49 24.81 -8.38 6.10
C LEU A 49 25.47 -7.65 4.93
N LEU A 50 24.79 -6.65 4.37
CA LEU A 50 25.30 -5.80 3.28
C LEU A 50 26.21 -4.67 3.77
N GLY A 51 26.41 -4.51 5.08
CA GLY A 51 27.17 -3.40 5.66
C GLY A 51 26.49 -2.04 5.47
N LEU A 52 25.16 -2.01 5.38
CA LEU A 52 24.36 -0.80 5.17
C LEU A 52 23.49 -0.51 6.40
N SER A 53 23.13 0.77 6.56
CA SER A 53 22.36 1.26 7.71
C SER A 53 20.86 1.45 7.42
N THR A 54 20.50 1.75 6.17
CA THR A 54 19.14 2.11 5.77
C THR A 54 18.79 1.62 4.36
N LEU A 55 17.50 1.51 4.06
CA LEU A 55 17.03 1.24 2.70
C LEU A 55 17.37 2.39 1.75
N GLU A 56 17.35 3.64 2.22
CA GLU A 56 17.73 4.81 1.45
C GLU A 56 19.20 4.74 1.00
N GLU A 57 20.10 4.27 1.87
CA GLU A 57 21.50 4.05 1.54
C GLU A 57 21.65 2.98 0.46
N LEU A 58 20.94 1.86 0.58
CA LEU A 58 20.92 0.79 -0.42
C LEU A 58 20.45 1.31 -1.79
N VAL A 59 19.34 2.04 -1.82
CA VAL A 59 18.80 2.63 -3.06
C VAL A 59 19.79 3.60 -3.68
N SER A 60 20.46 4.43 -2.87
CA SER A 60 21.38 5.46 -3.37
C SER A 60 22.68 4.89 -3.93
N LYS A 61 23.16 3.75 -3.41
CA LYS A 61 24.33 3.04 -3.96
C LYS A 61 24.00 2.23 -5.23
N THR A 62 22.72 1.88 -5.43
CA THR A 62 22.28 1.00 -6.53
C THR A 62 21.75 1.79 -7.72
N VAL A 63 20.95 2.83 -7.49
CA VAL A 63 20.27 3.58 -8.55
C VAL A 63 20.96 4.93 -8.75
N PRO A 64 21.48 5.25 -9.95
CA PRO A 64 22.11 6.53 -10.23
C PRO A 64 21.15 7.71 -9.97
N ALA A 65 21.63 8.71 -9.23
CA ALA A 65 20.82 9.87 -8.85
C ALA A 65 20.26 10.65 -10.05
N ALA A 66 20.94 10.59 -11.20
CA ALA A 66 20.54 11.28 -12.43
C ALA A 66 19.17 10.82 -12.97
N ILE A 67 18.79 9.56 -12.72
CA ILE A 67 17.54 8.98 -13.21
C ILE A 67 16.49 8.77 -12.11
N ARG A 68 16.83 9.09 -10.85
CA ARG A 68 15.92 8.89 -9.72
C ARG A 68 14.88 10.01 -9.66
N THR A 69 13.61 9.63 -9.51
CA THR A 69 12.52 10.59 -9.30
C THR A 69 12.71 11.36 -7.99
N LYS A 70 12.67 12.70 -8.08
CA LYS A 70 12.86 13.62 -6.93
C LYS A 70 11.59 13.95 -6.17
N ARG A 71 10.44 13.49 -6.67
CA ARG A 71 9.11 13.74 -6.10
C ARG A 71 8.42 12.40 -5.81
N PRO A 72 7.58 12.33 -4.76
CA PRO A 72 6.70 11.19 -4.56
C PRO A 72 5.78 10.97 -5.77
N LEU A 73 5.31 9.73 -5.94
CA LEU A 73 4.32 9.41 -6.97
C LEU A 73 2.97 10.02 -6.60
N ALA A 74 2.31 10.66 -7.57
CA ALA A 74 1.00 11.28 -7.39
C ALA A 74 -0.12 10.26 -7.68
N VAL A 75 -0.24 9.24 -6.82
CA VAL A 75 -1.19 8.12 -7.01
C VAL A 75 -2.41 8.15 -6.07
N GLY A 76 -2.50 9.18 -5.23
CA GLY A 76 -3.56 9.31 -4.23
C GLY A 76 -3.25 8.59 -2.92
N GLU A 77 -4.21 8.64 -2.00
CA GLU A 77 -4.10 7.99 -0.69
C GLU A 77 -4.29 6.48 -0.80
N ALA A 78 -3.60 5.73 0.07
CA ALA A 78 -3.77 4.29 0.15
C ALA A 78 -5.18 3.93 0.66
N MET A 79 -5.78 2.92 0.06
CA MET A 79 -7.03 2.31 0.53
C MET A 79 -6.72 1.02 1.29
N SER A 80 -7.54 0.68 2.31
CA SER A 80 -7.53 -0.67 2.86
C SER A 80 -8.03 -1.68 1.82
N GLU A 81 -7.77 -2.98 2.03
CA GLU A 81 -8.25 -4.02 1.11
C GLU A 81 -9.78 -3.98 0.97
N GLY A 82 -10.49 -3.80 2.08
CA GLY A 82 -11.95 -3.67 2.09
C GLY A 82 -12.44 -2.45 1.31
N GLN A 83 -11.84 -1.29 1.54
CA GLN A 83 -12.18 -0.05 0.83
C GLN A 83 -11.91 -0.17 -0.68
N ALA A 84 -10.80 -0.80 -1.06
CA ALA A 84 -10.47 -1.01 -2.47
C ALA A 84 -11.52 -1.90 -3.16
N LEU A 85 -11.96 -2.98 -2.51
CA LEU A 85 -13.02 -3.85 -3.05
C LEU A 85 -14.35 -3.11 -3.21
N ASP A 86 -14.76 -2.31 -2.22
CA ASP A 86 -16.01 -1.56 -2.29
C ASP A 86 -15.97 -0.47 -3.37
N HIS A 87 -14.83 0.23 -3.48
CA HIS A 87 -14.59 1.18 -4.55
C HIS A 87 -14.67 0.50 -5.94
N LEU A 88 -14.02 -0.65 -6.12
CA LEU A 88 -14.05 -1.39 -7.38
C LEU A 88 -15.46 -1.91 -7.71
N ARG A 89 -16.23 -2.37 -6.72
CA ARG A 89 -17.64 -2.74 -6.93
C ARG A 89 -18.48 -1.56 -7.40
N ALA A 90 -18.28 -0.37 -6.81
CA ALA A 90 -18.98 0.85 -7.20
C ALA A 90 -18.61 1.33 -8.62
N VAL A 91 -17.37 1.07 -9.07
CA VAL A 91 -16.97 1.33 -10.47
C VAL A 91 -17.58 0.28 -11.40
N ALA A 92 -17.49 -1.00 -11.04
CA ALA A 92 -18.00 -2.11 -11.85
C ALA A 92 -19.52 -2.07 -12.05
N SER A 93 -20.28 -1.56 -11.07
CA SER A 93 -21.74 -1.43 -11.16
C SER A 93 -22.22 -0.46 -12.24
N LYS A 94 -21.32 0.38 -12.77
CA LYS A 94 -21.61 1.29 -13.89
C LYS A 94 -21.62 0.56 -15.23
N ASN A 95 -21.08 -0.65 -15.31
CA ASN A 95 -21.06 -1.43 -16.54
C ASN A 95 -22.44 -2.02 -16.84
N GLN A 96 -22.81 -2.06 -18.12
CA GLN A 96 -24.04 -2.70 -18.58
C GLN A 96 -23.71 -4.08 -19.17
N ILE A 97 -24.27 -5.12 -18.56
CA ILE A 97 -24.06 -6.50 -19.01
C ILE A 97 -25.10 -6.83 -20.07
N PHE A 98 -24.68 -6.89 -21.32
CA PHE A 98 -25.53 -7.27 -22.45
C PHE A 98 -25.28 -8.72 -22.87
N ARG A 99 -26.29 -9.29 -23.53
CA ARG A 99 -26.07 -10.45 -24.39
C ARG A 99 -25.39 -9.98 -25.68
N SER A 100 -24.06 -9.99 -25.66
CA SER A 100 -23.25 -9.56 -26.80
C SER A 100 -23.22 -10.64 -27.89
N LEU A 101 -23.79 -10.34 -29.06
CA LEU A 101 -23.77 -11.18 -30.27
C LEU A 101 -22.93 -10.57 -31.39
N ILE A 102 -21.93 -9.75 -31.04
CA ILE A 102 -21.05 -9.06 -31.98
C ILE A 102 -20.15 -10.06 -32.74
N GLY A 103 -19.76 -11.16 -32.07
CA GLY A 103 -18.84 -12.14 -32.63
C GLY A 103 -17.38 -11.66 -32.59
N MET A 104 -16.68 -11.76 -33.72
CA MET A 104 -15.27 -11.35 -33.86
C MET A 104 -14.29 -12.04 -32.90
N GLY A 105 -14.53 -13.31 -32.59
CA GLY A 105 -13.58 -14.14 -31.82
C GLY A 105 -13.84 -14.19 -30.31
N TYR A 106 -14.85 -13.47 -29.79
CA TYR A 106 -15.32 -13.60 -28.41
C TYR A 106 -16.78 -14.03 -28.37
N TYR A 107 -17.05 -15.15 -27.69
CA TYR A 107 -18.38 -15.74 -27.57
C TYR A 107 -18.65 -16.05 -26.09
N GLY A 108 -19.84 -15.66 -25.60
CA GLY A 108 -20.24 -15.96 -24.23
C GLY A 108 -20.34 -17.47 -24.00
N THR A 109 -19.92 -17.91 -22.81
CA THR A 109 -19.94 -19.33 -22.42
C THR A 109 -20.44 -19.50 -20.99
N PHE A 110 -20.91 -20.70 -20.67
CA PHE A 110 -21.13 -21.13 -19.29
C PHE A 110 -19.81 -21.63 -18.73
N THR A 111 -19.25 -20.92 -17.76
CA THR A 111 -18.05 -21.37 -17.03
C THR A 111 -18.51 -22.38 -15.98
N PRO A 112 -18.05 -23.65 -16.04
CA PRO A 112 -18.48 -24.72 -15.11
C PRO A 112 -18.19 -24.42 -13.64
#